data_AF-A0A7H9E6V5-F1
#
_entry.id   AF-A0A7H9E6V5-F1
#
_cell.length_a   1.000
_cell.length_b   1.000
_cell.length_c   1.000
_cell.angle_alpha   90.00
_cell.angle_beta   90.00
_cell.angle_gamma   90.00
#
_symmetry.space_group_name_H-M   'P 1'
#
loop_
_entity.id
_entity.type
_entity.pdbx_description
1 polymer ?
#
loop_
_entity_poly.entity_id
_entity_poly.type
_entity_poly.pdbx_seq_one_letter_code
_entity_poly.pdbx_strand_id
1 'polypeptide(L)'
;MKKIEQTLDKQVKYIPHGYHIMREKEASMINDLYIDNINNFATFYNEKLASKTIDYVFKDNHALSLLSVNFGKENFPHLLGLRFDRRKPNQVLSDILNNKIPNAVLLKNDKTTFLKMQALNSASKLLQPDSFILKDFSNVERIRKLNLDSSIESSDKNLMILLRDSDKDGTIPASLMNLNSGDLKDQLMDVPENTILGIFQDSKDQVEYLNENAKKRKIDLGRGVESIAINHEYIKTPLDAMSLGMVVSKHLMSSTEMEKQKKVPELNKEKGSAKKLSVKIDPRAREIALRRMRDQGLER
;
A
#
# COMPACT_ATOMS: atom_id res chain seq x y z
N MET A 1 -19.57 -12.85 -7.21
CA MET A 1 -21.00 -12.46 -7.21
C MET A 1 -21.64 -12.56 -8.57
N LYS A 2 -22.91 -12.99 -8.63
CA LYS A 2 -23.64 -13.10 -9.91
C LYS A 2 -24.04 -11.74 -10.48
N LYS A 3 -24.33 -10.78 -9.61
CA LYS A 3 -24.64 -9.38 -9.93
C LYS A 3 -24.35 -8.51 -8.72
N ILE A 4 -24.06 -7.24 -8.95
CA ILE A 4 -24.08 -6.18 -7.95
C ILE A 4 -25.52 -5.71 -7.73
N GLU A 5 -25.89 -5.60 -6.46
CA GLU A 5 -27.24 -5.23 -6.02
C GLU A 5 -27.16 -4.36 -4.76
N GLN A 6 -28.27 -3.74 -4.39
CA GLN A 6 -28.43 -2.99 -3.15
C GLN A 6 -29.87 -3.13 -2.63
N THR A 7 -30.06 -3.18 -1.32
CA THR A 7 -31.39 -3.38 -0.71
C THR A 7 -32.16 -2.09 -0.49
N LEU A 8 -31.48 -0.99 -0.14
CA LEU A 8 -32.07 0.30 0.25
C LEU A 8 -33.16 0.20 1.35
N ASP A 9 -33.12 -0.86 2.16
CA ASP A 9 -34.06 -1.11 3.27
C ASP A 9 -33.85 -0.14 4.44
N LYS A 10 -32.70 0.54 4.47
CA LYS A 10 -32.34 1.52 5.49
C LYS A 10 -31.88 2.81 4.85
N GLN A 11 -32.11 3.92 5.54
CA GLN A 11 -31.51 5.20 5.16
C GLN A 11 -29.98 5.07 5.07
N VAL A 12 -29.40 5.56 3.97
CA VAL A 12 -27.95 5.55 3.74
C VAL A 12 -27.27 6.39 4.81
N LYS A 13 -26.23 5.84 5.45
CA LYS A 13 -25.62 6.47 6.64
C LYS A 13 -24.90 7.77 6.30
N TYR A 14 -24.20 7.80 5.16
CA TYR A 14 -23.43 8.95 4.70
C TYR A 14 -23.15 8.82 3.20
N ILE A 15 -23.38 9.90 2.45
CA ILE A 15 -22.98 10.02 1.05
C ILE A 15 -21.86 11.08 0.99
N PRO A 16 -20.61 10.69 0.72
CA PRO A 16 -19.51 11.63 0.60
C PRO A 16 -19.74 12.64 -0.53
N HIS A 17 -19.14 13.83 -0.40
CA HIS A 17 -19.15 14.80 -1.50
C HIS A 17 -18.55 14.19 -2.78
N GLY A 18 -19.20 14.45 -3.92
CA GLY A 18 -18.82 13.87 -5.20
C GLY A 18 -19.27 12.42 -5.41
N TYR A 19 -20.13 11.87 -4.54
CA TYR A 19 -20.73 10.56 -4.70
C TYR A 19 -22.25 10.62 -4.76
N HIS A 20 -22.86 9.56 -5.29
CA HIS A 20 -24.30 9.31 -5.26
C HIS A 20 -24.58 7.81 -5.09
N ILE A 21 -25.81 7.48 -4.69
CA ILE A 21 -26.29 6.10 -4.65
C ILE A 21 -26.39 5.58 -6.09
N MET A 22 -25.88 4.37 -6.33
CA MET A 22 -25.95 3.67 -7.60
C MET A 22 -27.38 3.68 -8.15
N ARG A 23 -27.56 4.17 -9.38
CA ARG A 23 -28.86 4.15 -10.07
C ARG A 23 -29.06 2.81 -10.78
N GLU A 24 -30.31 2.48 -11.13
CA GLU A 24 -30.63 1.24 -11.85
C GLU A 24 -29.85 1.09 -13.16
N LYS A 25 -29.76 2.14 -13.97
CA LYS A 25 -28.98 2.13 -15.21
C LYS A 25 -27.49 1.82 -14.98
N GLU A 26 -26.92 2.35 -13.89
CA GLU A 26 -25.53 2.09 -13.52
C GLU A 26 -25.35 0.66 -13.01
N ALA A 27 -26.31 0.14 -12.23
CA ALA A 27 -26.33 -1.24 -11.81
C ALA A 27 -26.39 -2.20 -13.01
N SER A 28 -27.27 -1.96 -13.98
CA SER A 28 -27.32 -2.72 -15.24
C SER A 28 -25.99 -2.66 -15.98
N MET A 29 -25.42 -1.46 -16.18
CA MET A 29 -24.11 -1.33 -16.83
C MET A 29 -23.00 -2.10 -16.12
N ILE A 30 -22.94 -2.06 -14.78
CA ILE A 30 -21.95 -2.83 -14.00
C ILE A 30 -22.17 -4.33 -14.21
N ASN A 31 -23.42 -4.78 -14.11
CA ASN A 31 -23.76 -6.19 -14.22
C ASN A 31 -23.48 -6.74 -15.61
N ASP A 32 -23.83 -6.00 -16.66
CA ASP A 32 -23.75 -6.47 -18.04
C ASP A 32 -22.32 -6.40 -18.58
N LEU A 33 -21.51 -5.43 -18.14
CA LEU A 33 -20.20 -5.15 -18.75
C LEU A 33 -18.99 -5.45 -17.85
N TYR A 34 -19.16 -5.40 -16.52
CA TYR A 34 -18.02 -5.35 -15.60
C TYR A 34 -18.06 -6.38 -14.47
N ILE A 35 -19.14 -7.16 -14.32
CA ILE A 35 -19.27 -8.07 -13.18
C ILE A 35 -18.15 -9.13 -13.15
N ASP A 36 -17.75 -9.63 -14.32
CA ASP A 36 -16.66 -10.60 -14.44
C ASP A 36 -15.32 -9.96 -14.10
N ASN A 37 -15.07 -8.73 -14.57
CA ASN A 37 -13.87 -7.98 -14.20
C ASN A 37 -13.78 -7.77 -12.68
N ILE A 38 -14.89 -7.45 -12.02
CA ILE A 38 -14.96 -7.27 -10.56
C ILE A 38 -14.69 -8.59 -9.84
N ASN A 39 -15.30 -9.68 -10.28
CA ASN A 39 -15.13 -11.01 -9.68
C ASN A 39 -13.69 -11.51 -9.84
N ASN A 40 -13.15 -11.42 -11.05
CA ASN A 40 -11.78 -11.83 -11.36
C ASN A 40 -10.78 -11.01 -10.55
N PHE A 41 -10.98 -9.69 -10.46
CA PHE A 41 -10.13 -8.84 -9.63
C PHE A 41 -10.26 -9.15 -8.14
N ALA A 42 -11.46 -9.39 -7.61
CA ALA A 42 -11.65 -9.77 -6.21
C ALA A 42 -10.92 -11.09 -5.88
N THR A 43 -11.07 -12.11 -6.73
CA THR A 43 -10.39 -13.40 -6.56
C THR A 43 -8.86 -13.23 -6.63
N PHE A 44 -8.37 -12.58 -7.69
CA PHE A 44 -6.95 -12.30 -7.85
C PHE A 44 -6.37 -11.52 -6.67
N TYR A 45 -7.03 -10.43 -6.27
CA TYR A 45 -6.59 -9.61 -5.15
C TYR A 45 -6.55 -10.42 -3.86
N ASN A 46 -7.59 -11.20 -3.56
CA ASN A 46 -7.64 -12.02 -2.36
C ASN A 46 -6.54 -13.10 -2.31
N GLU A 47 -6.29 -13.79 -3.42
CA GLU A 47 -5.34 -14.89 -3.47
C GLU A 47 -3.89 -14.42 -3.55
N LYS A 48 -3.65 -13.34 -4.30
CA LYS A 48 -2.30 -12.92 -4.69
C LYS A 48 -1.78 -11.72 -3.92
N LEU A 49 -2.64 -10.79 -3.50
CA LEU A 49 -2.21 -9.49 -2.96
C LEU A 49 -2.65 -9.26 -1.50
N ALA A 50 -3.89 -9.60 -1.14
CA ALA A 50 -4.50 -9.19 0.10
C ALA A 50 -3.73 -9.68 1.33
N SER A 51 -3.44 -8.74 2.23
CA SER A 51 -2.67 -8.97 3.46
C SER A 51 -1.24 -9.47 3.18
N LYS A 52 -0.66 -9.08 2.05
CA LYS A 52 0.73 -9.38 1.70
C LYS A 52 1.51 -8.12 1.37
N THR A 53 2.82 -8.22 1.58
CA THR A 53 3.82 -7.32 1.03
C THR A 53 4.34 -7.91 -0.26
N ILE A 54 4.35 -7.13 -1.34
CA ILE A 54 4.93 -7.51 -2.62
C ILE A 54 6.15 -6.62 -2.87
N ASP A 55 7.28 -7.27 -3.08
CA ASP A 55 8.58 -6.64 -3.24
C ASP A 55 8.97 -6.61 -4.72
N TYR A 56 9.08 -5.41 -5.26
CA TYR A 56 9.48 -5.17 -6.64
C TYR A 56 10.95 -4.73 -6.66
N VAL A 57 11.84 -5.59 -7.14
CA VAL A 57 13.22 -5.21 -7.42
C VAL A 57 13.30 -4.70 -8.84
N PHE A 58 13.76 -3.46 -9.02
CA PHE A 58 13.81 -2.80 -10.32
C PHE A 58 15.15 -2.09 -10.52
N LYS A 59 15.44 -1.78 -11.78
CA LYS A 59 16.60 -0.99 -12.15
C LYS A 59 16.22 0.49 -12.13
N ASP A 60 16.83 1.23 -11.21
CA ASP A 60 16.76 2.68 -11.15
C ASP A 60 18.14 3.21 -11.54
N ASN A 61 18.23 3.78 -12.74
CA ASN A 61 19.51 4.14 -13.36
C ASN A 61 20.49 2.94 -13.42
N HIS A 62 21.62 3.01 -12.72
CA HIS A 62 22.64 1.95 -12.69
C HIS A 62 22.59 1.09 -11.40
N ALA A 63 21.58 1.27 -10.56
CA ALA A 63 21.47 0.59 -9.27
C ALA A 63 20.20 -0.27 -9.18
N LEU A 64 20.31 -1.37 -8.41
CA LEU A 64 19.14 -2.13 -7.99
C LEU A 64 18.43 -1.37 -6.88
N SER A 65 17.14 -1.14 -7.08
CA SER A 65 16.25 -0.52 -6.10
C SER A 65 15.13 -1.48 -5.73
N LEU A 66 14.50 -1.22 -4.59
CA LEU A 66 13.38 -2.00 -4.06
C LEU A 66 12.17 -1.09 -3.81
N LEU A 67 11.00 -1.56 -4.19
CA LEU A 67 9.70 -0.98 -3.84
C LEU A 67 8.89 -2.09 -3.16
N SER A 68 8.67 -1.95 -1.85
CA SER A 68 7.86 -2.88 -1.05
C SER A 68 6.45 -2.31 -0.90
N VAL A 69 5.44 -2.98 -1.47
CA VAL A 69 4.06 -2.50 -1.45
C VAL A 69 3.18 -3.39 -0.57
N ASN A 70 2.53 -2.77 0.39
CA ASN A 70 1.63 -3.43 1.34
C ASN A 70 0.19 -3.39 0.82
N PHE A 71 -0.32 -4.54 0.38
CA PHE A 71 -1.67 -4.67 -0.18
C PHE A 71 -2.66 -5.08 0.91
N GLY A 72 -3.24 -4.09 1.60
CA GLY A 72 -4.29 -4.30 2.59
C GLY A 72 -5.67 -4.62 1.99
N LYS A 73 -6.56 -5.25 2.76
CA LYS A 73 -7.95 -5.48 2.32
C LYS A 73 -8.74 -4.18 2.22
N GLU A 74 -8.34 -3.19 2.99
CA GLU A 74 -8.87 -1.83 3.01
C GLU A 74 -8.58 -1.04 1.74
N ASN A 75 -7.51 -1.35 1.00
CA ASN A 75 -7.17 -0.69 -0.26
C ASN A 75 -8.10 -1.13 -1.39
N PHE A 76 -8.58 -2.38 -1.35
CA PHE A 76 -9.41 -2.99 -2.39
C PHE A 76 -10.58 -2.11 -2.89
N PRO A 77 -11.48 -1.57 -2.04
CA PRO A 77 -12.58 -0.72 -2.52
C PRO A 77 -12.11 0.56 -3.21
N HIS A 78 -10.93 1.09 -2.87
CA HIS A 78 -10.36 2.27 -3.53
C HIS A 78 -9.90 1.94 -4.96
N LEU A 79 -9.32 0.75 -5.16
CA LEU A 79 -8.91 0.25 -6.48
C LEU A 79 -10.13 -0.12 -7.34
N LEU A 80 -11.13 -0.76 -6.74
CA LEU A 80 -12.41 -1.11 -7.38
C LEU A 80 -13.23 0.13 -7.80
N GLY A 81 -13.11 1.24 -7.05
CA GLY A 81 -13.84 2.47 -7.35
C GLY A 81 -15.30 2.49 -6.84
N LEU A 82 -15.64 1.61 -5.89
CA LEU A 82 -16.97 1.53 -5.28
C LEU A 82 -16.90 1.70 -3.75
N ARG A 83 -17.94 2.29 -3.17
CA ARG A 83 -18.14 2.33 -1.71
C ARG A 83 -19.43 1.63 -1.34
N PHE A 84 -19.42 0.90 -0.22
CA PHE A 84 -20.55 0.10 0.24
C PHE A 84 -21.05 0.70 1.55
N ASP A 85 -22.32 1.10 1.59
CA ASP A 85 -22.93 1.68 2.79
C ASP A 85 -22.87 0.69 3.96
N ARG A 86 -22.58 1.22 5.16
CA ARG A 86 -22.46 0.44 6.40
C ARG A 86 -21.45 -0.74 6.30
N ARG A 87 -20.38 -0.56 5.52
CA ARG A 87 -19.24 -1.48 5.47
C ARG A 87 -17.94 -0.73 5.73
N LYS A 88 -17.07 -1.34 6.53
CA LYS A 88 -15.68 -0.89 6.63
C LYS A 88 -14.94 -1.28 5.34
N PRO A 89 -13.94 -0.49 4.88
CA PRO A 89 -13.21 -0.80 3.64
C PRO A 89 -12.67 -2.23 3.58
N ASN A 90 -12.10 -2.74 4.67
CA ASN A 90 -11.54 -4.08 4.77
C ASN A 90 -12.56 -5.24 4.70
N GLN A 91 -13.87 -4.94 4.77
CA GLN A 91 -14.93 -5.94 4.65
C GLN A 91 -15.42 -6.10 3.20
N VAL A 92 -15.21 -5.09 2.35
CA VAL A 92 -15.78 -5.04 0.99
C VAL A 92 -15.32 -6.22 0.14
N LEU A 93 -14.03 -6.56 0.18
CA LEU A 93 -13.49 -7.72 -0.55
C LEU A 93 -14.22 -9.01 -0.19
N SER A 94 -14.33 -9.30 1.11
CA SER A 94 -15.02 -10.51 1.58
C SER A 94 -16.51 -10.50 1.26
N ASP A 95 -17.14 -9.33 1.24
CA ASP A 95 -18.56 -9.22 0.92
C ASP A 95 -18.82 -9.52 -0.56
N ILE A 96 -17.96 -9.05 -1.47
CA ILE A 96 -18.04 -9.39 -2.90
C ILE A 96 -17.82 -10.89 -3.14
N LEU A 97 -16.77 -11.47 -2.51
CA LEU A 97 -16.47 -12.90 -2.64
C LEU A 97 -17.60 -13.80 -2.10
N ASN A 98 -18.26 -13.36 -1.02
CA ASN A 98 -19.37 -14.08 -0.40
C ASN A 98 -20.75 -13.64 -0.93
N ASN A 99 -20.81 -12.87 -2.02
CA ASN A 99 -22.05 -12.44 -2.66
C ASN A 99 -23.02 -11.70 -1.72
N LYS A 100 -22.51 -10.94 -0.76
CA LYS A 100 -23.34 -10.18 0.16
C LYS A 100 -23.88 -8.92 -0.52
N ILE A 101 -25.16 -8.66 -0.29
CA ILE A 101 -25.85 -7.47 -0.81
C ILE A 101 -25.72 -6.34 0.24
N PRO A 102 -25.10 -5.19 -0.09
CA PRO A 102 -25.05 -4.03 0.79
C PRO A 102 -26.38 -3.26 0.82
N ASN A 103 -26.54 -2.36 1.81
CA ASN A 103 -27.69 -1.46 1.86
C ASN A 103 -27.71 -0.51 0.64
N ALA A 104 -26.57 0.10 0.33
CA ALA A 104 -26.39 0.94 -0.85
C ALA A 104 -24.97 0.78 -1.39
N VAL A 105 -24.82 0.91 -2.71
CA VAL A 105 -23.53 1.06 -3.38
C VAL A 105 -23.41 2.51 -3.82
N LEU A 106 -22.26 3.15 -3.56
CA LEU A 106 -22.01 4.54 -3.92
C LEU A 106 -20.94 4.63 -5.01
N LEU A 107 -21.23 5.42 -6.04
CA LEU A 107 -20.36 5.69 -7.17
C LEU A 107 -19.92 7.16 -7.15
N LYS A 108 -18.77 7.44 -7.76
CA LYS A 108 -18.32 8.82 -7.99
C LYS A 108 -19.15 9.47 -9.09
N ASN A 109 -19.39 10.77 -8.96
CA ASN A 109 -20.15 11.58 -9.92
C ASN A 109 -19.39 11.78 -11.25
N ASP A 110 -18.06 11.68 -11.23
CA ASP A 110 -17.17 11.94 -12.37
C ASP A 110 -16.99 10.74 -13.32
N LYS A 111 -17.76 9.66 -13.15
CA LYS A 111 -17.70 8.40 -13.92
C LYS A 111 -16.37 7.65 -13.86
N THR A 112 -15.42 8.07 -13.03
CA THR A 112 -14.11 7.40 -12.91
C THR A 112 -14.22 5.96 -12.40
N THR A 113 -15.32 5.60 -11.72
CA THR A 113 -15.63 4.22 -11.34
C THR A 113 -15.61 3.27 -12.53
N PHE A 114 -16.24 3.64 -13.66
CA PHE A 114 -16.30 2.77 -14.83
C PHE A 114 -14.95 2.64 -15.54
N LEU A 115 -14.16 3.72 -15.58
CA LEU A 115 -12.80 3.68 -16.11
C LEU A 115 -11.93 2.71 -15.31
N LYS A 116 -12.04 2.71 -13.97
CA LYS A 116 -11.35 1.75 -13.12
C LYS A 116 -11.77 0.31 -13.42
N MET A 117 -13.07 0.06 -13.53
CA MET A 117 -13.63 -1.27 -13.83
C MET A 117 -13.17 -1.83 -15.17
N GLN A 118 -13.00 -0.97 -16.19
CA GLN A 118 -12.46 -1.36 -17.50
C GLN A 118 -11.03 -1.89 -17.40
N ALA A 119 -10.19 -1.30 -16.55
CA ALA A 119 -8.78 -1.67 -16.41
C ALA A 119 -8.55 -2.89 -15.50
N LEU A 120 -9.54 -3.33 -14.72
CA LEU A 120 -9.38 -4.43 -13.75
C LEU A 120 -8.94 -5.76 -14.38
N ASN A 121 -9.24 -6.00 -15.66
CA ASN A 121 -8.79 -7.18 -16.39
C ASN A 121 -7.25 -7.28 -16.47
N SER A 122 -6.55 -6.15 -16.44
CA SER A 122 -5.09 -6.07 -16.45
C SER A 122 -4.46 -6.19 -15.05
N ALA A 123 -5.24 -6.34 -13.98
CA ALA A 123 -4.68 -6.37 -12.62
C ALA A 123 -3.69 -7.53 -12.40
N SER A 124 -3.90 -8.69 -13.04
CA SER A 124 -2.98 -9.82 -12.96
C SER A 124 -1.60 -9.53 -13.54
N LYS A 125 -1.52 -8.56 -14.45
CA LYS A 125 -0.30 -8.11 -15.12
C LYS A 125 0.65 -7.39 -14.18
N LEU A 126 0.16 -6.84 -13.07
CA LEU A 126 0.97 -6.20 -12.02
C LEU A 126 1.98 -7.14 -11.35
N LEU A 127 1.81 -8.45 -11.50
CA LEU A 127 2.74 -9.48 -11.02
C LEU A 127 3.58 -10.08 -12.16
N GLN A 128 3.70 -9.37 -13.27
CA GLN A 128 4.56 -9.75 -14.38
C GLN A 128 5.81 -8.85 -14.44
N PRO A 129 6.97 -9.42 -14.80
CA PRO A 129 8.26 -8.73 -14.71
C PRO A 129 8.47 -7.68 -15.81
N ASP A 130 7.62 -7.65 -16.83
CA ASP A 130 7.54 -6.63 -17.87
C ASP A 130 6.64 -5.44 -17.47
N SER A 131 6.21 -5.38 -16.20
CA SER A 131 5.62 -4.19 -15.60
C SER A 131 6.67 -3.13 -15.27
N PHE A 132 6.25 -1.90 -15.05
CA PHE A 132 7.15 -0.75 -14.82
C PHE A 132 6.85 -0.03 -13.51
N ILE A 133 7.90 0.55 -12.91
CA ILE A 133 7.77 1.47 -11.78
C ILE A 133 8.03 2.90 -12.25
N LEU A 134 7.12 3.80 -11.91
CA LEU A 134 7.25 5.24 -12.15
C LEU A 134 7.26 5.95 -10.78
N LYS A 135 8.02 7.04 -10.65
CA LYS A 135 8.21 7.77 -9.38
C LYS A 135 8.14 9.28 -9.51
N ASP A 136 8.69 9.84 -10.60
CA ASP A 136 8.74 11.29 -10.77
C ASP A 136 7.49 11.80 -11.49
N PHE A 137 6.47 12.17 -10.72
CA PHE A 137 5.23 12.76 -11.23
C PHE A 137 5.21 14.28 -11.17
N SER A 138 6.36 14.94 -11.04
CA SER A 138 6.46 16.41 -10.92
C SER A 138 5.72 17.14 -12.05
N ASN A 139 5.78 16.59 -13.26
CA ASN A 139 5.14 17.13 -14.47
C ASN A 139 3.72 16.61 -14.72
N VAL A 140 3.19 15.69 -13.90
CA VAL A 140 1.87 15.08 -14.10
C VAL A 140 0.85 15.74 -13.18
N GLU A 141 0.19 16.79 -13.67
CA GLU A 141 -0.69 17.65 -12.86
C GLU A 141 -1.80 16.85 -12.13
N ARG A 142 -2.37 15.85 -12.81
CA ARG A 142 -3.45 15.02 -12.26
C ARG A 142 -3.00 14.15 -11.08
N ILE A 143 -1.74 13.70 -11.07
CA ILE A 143 -1.18 12.87 -10.00
C ILE A 143 -0.66 13.76 -8.86
N ARG A 144 -0.04 14.90 -9.17
CA ARG A 144 0.47 15.85 -8.18
C ARG A 144 -0.59 16.29 -7.16
N LYS A 145 -1.84 16.44 -7.59
CA LYS A 145 -2.99 16.78 -6.72
C LYS A 145 -3.34 15.70 -5.69
N LEU A 146 -2.82 14.48 -5.84
CA LEU A 146 -3.16 13.33 -5.01
C LEU A 146 -2.12 13.02 -3.93
N ASN A 147 -0.96 13.71 -3.94
CA ASN A 147 0.22 13.45 -3.11
C ASN A 147 0.57 11.96 -3.11
N LEU A 148 0.97 11.46 -4.28
CA LEU A 148 1.32 10.06 -4.53
C LEU A 148 2.75 10.00 -5.07
N ASP A 149 3.52 9.05 -4.57
CA ASP A 149 4.99 9.07 -4.63
C ASP A 149 5.56 8.13 -5.68
N SER A 150 4.80 7.09 -6.03
CA SER A 150 5.20 6.09 -7.02
C SER A 150 3.99 5.37 -7.62
N SER A 151 4.24 4.54 -8.62
CA SER A 151 3.23 3.66 -9.20
C SER A 151 3.81 2.37 -9.73
N ILE A 152 2.93 1.40 -9.94
CA ILE A 152 3.19 0.21 -10.74
C ILE A 152 2.29 0.27 -11.97
N GLU A 153 2.88 0.29 -13.15
CA GLU A 153 2.21 0.18 -14.43
C GLU A 153 2.22 -1.29 -14.91
N SER A 154 1.07 -1.78 -15.36
CA SER A 154 0.93 -3.13 -15.88
C SER A 154 1.72 -3.31 -17.18
N SER A 155 2.17 -4.52 -17.43
CA SER A 155 2.96 -4.82 -18.64
C SER A 155 2.27 -4.57 -19.97
N ASP A 156 0.94 -4.65 -20.01
CA ASP A 156 0.15 -4.30 -21.18
C ASP A 156 -0.15 -2.79 -21.30
N LYS A 157 0.36 -1.98 -20.37
CA LYS A 157 0.19 -0.52 -20.28
C LYS A 157 -1.28 -0.07 -20.29
N ASN A 158 -2.17 -0.91 -19.77
CA ASN A 158 -3.61 -0.62 -19.68
C ASN A 158 -4.01 -0.11 -18.29
N LEU A 159 -3.25 -0.48 -17.26
CA LEU A 159 -3.56 -0.22 -15.86
C LEU A 159 -2.34 0.35 -15.13
N MET A 160 -2.58 1.32 -14.26
CA MET A 160 -1.56 1.85 -13.36
C MET A 160 -2.13 1.91 -11.94
N ILE A 161 -1.44 1.32 -10.96
CA ILE A 161 -1.73 1.51 -9.55
C ILE A 161 -0.84 2.64 -9.03
N LEU A 162 -1.45 3.72 -8.58
CA LEU A 162 -0.77 4.79 -7.86
C LEU A 162 -0.63 4.42 -6.39
N LEU A 163 0.56 4.67 -5.85
CA LEU A 163 0.99 4.30 -4.53
C LEU A 163 1.21 5.53 -3.66
N ARG A 164 1.03 5.35 -2.36
CA ARG A 164 1.24 6.37 -1.34
C ARG A 164 2.07 5.81 -0.22
N ASP A 165 3.01 6.60 0.27
CA ASP A 165 3.69 6.30 1.52
C ASP A 165 2.83 6.69 2.74
N SER A 166 2.69 5.73 3.66
CA SER A 166 1.98 5.87 4.94
C SER A 166 2.96 5.61 6.08
N ASP A 167 3.01 6.52 7.05
CA ASP A 167 3.86 6.36 8.25
C ASP A 167 3.59 5.06 9.00
N LYS A 168 2.36 4.56 8.92
CA LYS A 168 1.89 3.38 9.66
C LYS A 168 2.03 2.11 8.83
N ASP A 169 1.62 2.16 7.57
CA ASP A 169 1.40 0.98 6.73
C ASP A 169 2.43 0.88 5.61
N GLY A 170 3.48 1.72 5.59
CA GLY A 170 4.47 1.78 4.52
C GLY A 170 3.84 2.24 3.20
N THR A 171 4.43 1.83 2.07
CA THR A 171 3.88 2.14 0.75
C THR A 171 2.65 1.27 0.47
N ILE A 172 1.50 1.90 0.17
CA ILE A 172 0.21 1.22 -0.04
C ILE A 172 -0.45 1.63 -1.37
N PRO A 173 -1.30 0.78 -1.97
CA PRO A 173 -2.14 1.15 -3.10
C PRO A 173 -3.17 2.21 -2.72
N ALA A 174 -3.19 3.32 -3.45
CA ALA A 174 -4.08 4.45 -3.18
C ALA A 174 -5.16 4.61 -4.26
N SER A 175 -4.81 4.41 -5.53
CA SER A 175 -5.76 4.49 -6.64
C SER A 175 -5.34 3.61 -7.81
N LEU A 176 -6.31 3.27 -8.64
CA LEU A 176 -6.14 2.60 -9.92
C LEU A 176 -6.50 3.59 -11.03
N MET A 177 -5.70 3.63 -12.08
CA MET A 177 -5.91 4.45 -13.27
C MET A 177 -5.99 3.54 -14.50
N ASN A 178 -6.85 3.93 -15.44
CA ASN A 178 -6.95 3.31 -16.76
C ASN A 178 -6.17 4.15 -17.76
N LEU A 179 -5.09 3.57 -18.30
CA LEU A 179 -4.16 4.25 -19.20
C LEU A 179 -4.65 4.31 -20.65
N ASN A 180 -5.72 3.58 -20.98
CA ASN A 180 -6.38 3.66 -22.30
C ASN A 180 -7.45 4.74 -22.36
N SER A 181 -7.56 5.58 -21.34
CA SER A 181 -8.62 6.58 -21.23
C SER A 181 -8.06 7.98 -20.97
N GLY A 182 -8.51 8.94 -21.79
CA GLY A 182 -8.10 10.33 -21.69
C GLY A 182 -6.65 10.56 -22.12
N ASP A 183 -6.06 11.63 -21.60
CA ASP A 183 -4.74 12.16 -21.93
C ASP A 183 -3.64 11.75 -20.93
N LEU A 184 -3.98 10.91 -19.94
CA LEU A 184 -3.03 10.54 -18.87
C LEU A 184 -1.79 9.85 -19.44
N LYS A 185 -1.96 9.01 -20.47
CA LYS A 185 -0.83 8.34 -21.14
C LYS A 185 0.12 9.36 -21.78
N ASP A 186 -0.41 10.42 -22.38
CA ASP A 186 0.39 11.47 -23.00
C ASP A 186 1.16 12.27 -21.92
N GLN A 187 0.52 12.53 -20.77
CA GLN A 187 1.17 13.19 -19.63
C GLN A 187 2.28 12.34 -19.00
N LEU A 188 2.26 11.01 -19.18
CA LEU A 188 3.25 10.09 -18.62
C LEU A 188 4.47 9.89 -19.53
N MET A 189 4.47 10.39 -20.77
CA MET A 189 5.56 10.14 -21.74
C MET A 189 6.95 10.56 -21.24
N ASP A 190 7.01 11.64 -20.46
CA ASP A 190 8.28 12.17 -19.92
C ASP A 190 8.64 11.57 -18.56
N VAL A 191 7.81 10.67 -18.01
CA VAL A 191 8.07 10.02 -16.73
C VAL A 191 8.92 8.77 -16.96
N PRO A 192 10.11 8.66 -16.35
CA PRO A 192 10.96 7.50 -16.55
C PRO A 192 10.32 6.19 -16.08
N GLU A 193 10.28 5.21 -16.99
CA GLU A 193 9.88 3.84 -16.70
C GLU A 193 11.06 3.05 -16.14
N ASN A 194 10.92 2.52 -14.93
CA ASN A 194 11.92 1.67 -14.32
C ASN A 194 11.54 0.20 -14.49
N THR A 195 12.36 -0.56 -15.21
CA THR A 195 12.12 -1.97 -15.49
C THR A 195 12.20 -2.83 -14.24
N ILE A 196 11.15 -3.60 -13.98
CA ILE A 196 11.14 -4.61 -12.92
C ILE A 196 12.01 -5.81 -13.35
N LEU A 197 12.88 -6.24 -12.44
CA LEU A 197 13.80 -7.36 -12.64
C LEU A 197 13.33 -8.62 -11.90
N GLY A 198 12.63 -8.45 -10.78
CA GLY A 198 12.03 -9.54 -10.04
C GLY A 198 10.94 -9.04 -9.09
N ILE A 199 9.96 -9.91 -8.85
CA ILE A 199 8.82 -9.68 -7.98
C ILE A 199 8.82 -10.79 -6.94
N PHE A 200 8.74 -10.40 -5.67
CA PHE A 200 8.87 -11.31 -4.54
C PHE A 200 7.76 -11.10 -3.51
N GLN A 201 7.58 -12.10 -2.64
CA GLN A 201 6.70 -12.04 -1.47
C GLN A 201 7.35 -12.81 -0.30
N ASP A 202 6.89 -12.55 0.92
CA ASP A 202 7.28 -13.31 2.11
C ASP A 202 6.82 -14.78 2.02
N SER A 203 7.73 -15.74 2.27
CA SER A 203 7.50 -17.18 2.10
C SER A 203 8.68 -18.03 2.63
N LYS A 204 8.63 -19.37 2.46
CA LYS A 204 9.71 -20.31 2.82
C LYS A 204 10.78 -20.35 1.71
N ASP A 205 11.67 -19.35 1.74
CA ASP A 205 13.06 -19.35 1.26
C ASP A 205 13.39 -19.81 -0.19
N GLN A 206 12.53 -19.66 -1.20
CA GLN A 206 12.83 -20.18 -2.56
C GLN A 206 12.62 -19.19 -3.72
N VAL A 207 13.63 -19.10 -4.60
CA VAL A 207 13.57 -18.30 -5.84
C VAL A 207 13.70 -19.19 -7.08
N GLU A 208 12.78 -19.05 -8.04
CA GLU A 208 12.77 -19.76 -9.32
C GLU A 208 13.23 -18.83 -10.47
N TYR A 209 14.18 -19.28 -11.30
CA TYR A 209 14.67 -18.56 -12.47
C TYR A 209 14.84 -19.49 -13.69
N LEU A 210 15.00 -18.90 -14.89
CA LEU A 210 15.43 -19.62 -16.09
C LEU A 210 16.93 -19.47 -16.31
N ASN A 211 17.64 -20.60 -16.46
CA ASN A 211 19.05 -20.57 -16.83
C ASN A 211 19.24 -20.28 -18.34
N GLU A 212 20.50 -20.17 -18.78
CA GLU A 212 20.88 -19.96 -20.20
C GLU A 212 20.24 -20.93 -21.22
N ASN A 213 19.77 -22.09 -20.77
CA ASN A 213 19.10 -23.11 -21.60
C ASN A 213 17.57 -23.09 -21.47
N ALA A 214 16.99 -22.00 -20.94
CA ALA A 214 15.56 -21.85 -20.67
C ALA A 214 14.95 -22.94 -19.76
N LYS A 215 15.77 -23.57 -18.90
CA LYS A 215 15.29 -24.53 -17.90
C LYS A 215 15.03 -23.84 -16.56
N LYS A 216 13.85 -24.11 -15.99
CA LYS A 216 13.48 -23.68 -14.63
C LYS A 216 14.42 -24.29 -13.60
N ARG A 217 14.97 -23.45 -12.73
CA ARG A 217 15.85 -23.83 -11.62
C ARG A 217 15.40 -23.10 -10.36
N LYS A 218 15.57 -23.73 -9.20
CA LYS A 218 15.27 -23.15 -7.89
C LYS A 218 16.55 -22.94 -7.09
N ILE A 219 16.62 -21.83 -6.37
CA ILE A 219 17.70 -21.49 -5.44
C ILE A 219 17.06 -21.21 -4.10
N ASP A 220 17.60 -21.83 -3.06
CA ASP A 220 17.23 -21.52 -1.68
C ASP A 220 18.01 -20.29 -1.23
N LEU A 221 17.30 -19.26 -0.77
CA LEU A 221 17.91 -18.03 -0.26
C LEU A 221 18.06 -18.00 1.26
N GLY A 222 17.46 -18.96 1.98
CA GLY A 222 17.51 -19.11 3.44
C GLY A 222 16.97 -17.93 4.26
N ARG A 223 16.11 -17.06 3.69
CA ARG A 223 15.83 -15.71 4.23
C ARG A 223 14.39 -15.18 4.11
N GLY A 224 13.41 -16.04 3.92
CA GLY A 224 11.99 -15.71 4.01
C GLY A 224 11.36 -15.23 2.70
N VAL A 225 12.00 -15.42 1.55
CA VAL A 225 11.60 -14.77 0.28
C VAL A 225 11.24 -15.80 -0.78
N GLU A 226 10.09 -15.62 -1.45
CA GLU A 226 9.69 -16.37 -2.64
C GLU A 226 9.56 -15.47 -3.87
N SER A 227 10.09 -15.92 -5.01
CA SER A 227 9.85 -15.22 -6.27
C SER A 227 8.46 -15.51 -6.81
N ILE A 228 7.69 -14.45 -7.07
CA ILE A 228 6.46 -14.50 -7.86
C ILE A 228 6.80 -14.56 -9.35
N ALA A 229 7.71 -13.69 -9.80
CA ALA A 229 8.14 -13.63 -11.19
C ALA A 229 9.54 -13.04 -11.31
N ILE A 230 10.27 -13.42 -12.35
CA ILE A 230 11.61 -12.92 -12.66
C ILE A 230 11.67 -12.50 -14.12
N ASN A 231 12.33 -11.36 -14.38
CA ASN A 231 12.60 -10.92 -15.73
C ASN A 231 13.74 -11.73 -16.37
N HIS A 232 13.38 -12.76 -17.12
CA HIS A 232 14.36 -13.66 -17.73
C HIS A 232 15.16 -13.02 -18.85
N GLU A 233 14.82 -11.82 -19.33
CA GLU A 233 15.69 -11.07 -20.25
C GLU A 233 17.00 -10.67 -19.56
N TYR A 234 16.92 -10.31 -18.27
CA TYR A 234 18.04 -9.80 -17.48
C TYR A 234 18.68 -10.85 -16.57
N ILE A 235 17.89 -11.82 -16.10
CA ILE A 235 18.34 -12.81 -15.11
C ILE A 235 18.64 -14.13 -15.82
N LYS A 236 19.93 -14.45 -15.98
CA LYS A 236 20.39 -15.62 -16.73
C LYS A 236 21.15 -16.62 -15.89
N THR A 237 21.76 -16.16 -14.79
CA THR A 237 22.64 -16.96 -13.94
C THR A 237 22.09 -17.10 -12.52
N PRO A 238 22.55 -18.11 -11.76
CA PRO A 238 22.26 -18.19 -10.34
C PRO A 238 22.65 -16.93 -9.57
N LEU A 239 23.76 -16.28 -9.94
CA LEU A 239 24.27 -15.10 -9.24
C LEU A 239 23.35 -13.87 -9.45
N ASP A 240 22.77 -13.73 -10.64
CA ASP A 240 21.79 -12.67 -10.92
C ASP A 240 20.55 -12.83 -10.02
N ALA A 241 20.01 -14.05 -9.95
CA ALA A 241 18.85 -14.36 -9.11
C ALA A 241 19.16 -14.17 -7.62
N MET A 242 20.34 -14.58 -7.16
CA MET A 242 20.80 -14.33 -5.79
C MET A 242 20.92 -12.84 -5.50
N SER A 243 21.39 -12.03 -6.45
CA SER A 243 21.54 -10.58 -6.29
C SER A 243 20.20 -9.88 -6.02
N LEU A 244 19.14 -10.27 -6.73
CA LEU A 244 17.79 -9.77 -6.46
C LEU A 244 17.31 -10.19 -5.06
N GLY A 245 17.50 -11.46 -4.71
CA GLY A 245 17.15 -11.99 -3.39
C GLY A 245 17.87 -11.31 -2.24
N MET A 246 19.14 -10.93 -2.43
CA MET A 246 19.93 -10.19 -1.45
C MET A 246 19.39 -8.77 -1.22
N VAL A 247 18.90 -8.09 -2.26
CA VAL A 247 18.28 -6.76 -2.13
C VAL A 247 17.07 -6.83 -1.20
N VAL A 248 16.17 -7.79 -1.44
CA VAL A 248 14.97 -8.02 -0.60
C VAL A 248 15.38 -8.40 0.82
N SER A 249 16.29 -9.37 0.96
CA SER A 249 16.76 -9.84 2.26
C SER A 249 17.38 -8.74 3.12
N LYS A 250 18.20 -7.87 2.51
CA LYS A 250 18.82 -6.74 3.22
C LYS A 250 17.76 -5.79 3.75
N HIS A 251 16.71 -5.52 2.96
CA HIS A 251 15.59 -4.69 3.39
C HIS A 251 14.84 -5.32 4.57
N LEU A 252 14.46 -6.60 4.48
CA LEU A 252 13.78 -7.32 5.56
C LEU A 252 14.57 -7.33 6.87
N MET A 253 15.89 -7.50 6.80
CA MET A 253 16.76 -7.43 7.98
C MET A 253 16.75 -6.03 8.61
N SER A 254 16.88 -4.98 7.80
CA SER A 254 16.86 -3.60 8.30
C SER A 254 15.51 -3.24 8.96
N SER A 255 14.40 -3.66 8.37
CA SER A 255 13.06 -3.46 8.93
C SER A 255 12.88 -4.21 10.26
N THR A 256 13.38 -5.44 10.35
CA THR A 256 13.34 -6.25 11.58
C THR A 256 14.18 -5.62 12.70
N GLU A 257 15.35 -5.09 12.39
CA GLU A 257 16.20 -4.39 13.36
C GLU A 257 15.56 -3.09 13.85
N MET A 258 14.93 -2.31 12.96
CA MET A 258 14.16 -1.12 13.32
C MET A 258 12.96 -1.45 14.21
N GLU A 259 12.23 -2.52 13.93
CA GLU A 259 11.13 -2.98 14.79
C GLU A 259 11.60 -3.45 16.16
N LYS A 260 12.74 -4.17 16.23
CA LYS A 260 13.36 -4.56 17.50
C LYS A 260 13.74 -3.32 18.31
N GLN A 261 14.35 -2.31 17.70
CA GLN A 261 14.70 -1.06 18.36
C GLN A 261 13.47 -0.27 18.84
N LYS A 262 12.37 -0.25 18.07
CA LYS A 262 11.09 0.35 18.51
C LYS A 262 10.42 -0.41 19.66
N LYS A 263 10.68 -1.71 19.80
CA LYS A 263 10.15 -2.58 20.88
C LYS A 263 11.02 -2.65 22.12
N VAL A 264 12.24 -2.11 22.14
CA VAL A 264 13.02 -1.93 23.38
C VAL A 264 12.49 -0.67 24.09
N PRO A 265 11.79 -0.77 25.25
CA PRO A 265 11.43 0.40 26.03
C PRO A 265 12.70 1.10 26.52
N GLU A 266 12.62 2.42 26.77
CA GLU A 266 13.64 3.22 27.44
C GLU A 266 14.08 2.61 28.80
N LEU A 267 14.91 1.56 28.79
CA LEU A 267 15.53 1.00 30.00
C LEU A 267 17.00 1.40 30.15
N ASN A 268 17.50 2.29 29.28
CA ASN A 268 18.86 2.84 29.35
C ASN A 268 18.86 4.37 29.55
N LYS A 269 17.95 4.89 30.40
CA LYS A 269 18.07 6.24 31.00
C LYS A 269 18.16 6.20 32.53
N GLU A 270 18.69 5.13 33.11
CA GLU A 270 19.21 5.17 34.48
C GLU A 270 20.59 4.52 34.53
N LYS A 271 21.61 5.30 34.18
CA LYS A 271 22.97 5.20 34.73
C LYS A 271 23.76 6.39 34.21
N GLY A 272 23.66 7.52 34.92
CA GLY A 272 24.54 8.66 34.69
C GLY A 272 23.98 9.99 35.19
N SER A 273 24.56 10.47 36.30
CA SER A 273 24.51 11.85 36.79
C SER A 273 23.25 12.30 37.55
N ALA A 274 23.35 12.24 38.87
CA ALA A 274 22.50 13.00 39.79
C ALA A 274 22.64 14.51 39.53
N LYS A 275 21.66 15.13 38.86
CA LYS A 275 21.49 16.58 38.89
C LYS A 275 20.58 16.95 40.07
N LYS A 276 21.20 17.49 41.14
CA LYS A 276 20.51 18.25 42.20
C LYS A 276 19.69 19.37 41.55
N LEU A 277 18.36 19.27 41.63
CA LEU A 277 17.47 20.42 41.44
C LEU A 277 17.68 21.39 42.61
N SER A 278 18.37 22.50 42.36
CA SER A 278 18.39 23.63 43.29
C SER A 278 17.22 24.54 42.94
N VAL A 279 16.17 24.50 43.76
CA VAL A 279 15.10 25.51 43.70
C VAL A 279 15.64 26.76 44.39
N LYS A 280 15.87 27.84 43.64
CA LYS A 280 16.14 29.16 44.22
C LYS A 280 14.86 29.66 44.89
N ILE A 281 14.78 29.53 46.21
CA ILE A 281 13.71 30.12 47.01
C ILE A 281 14.04 31.59 47.23
N ASP A 282 13.10 32.48 46.94
CA ASP A 282 13.19 33.92 47.23
C ASP A 282 13.47 34.14 48.74
N PRO A 283 14.58 34.80 49.12
CA PRO A 283 14.92 35.07 50.53
C PRO A 283 13.80 35.75 51.31
N ARG A 284 13.00 36.62 50.67
CA ARG A 284 11.85 37.28 51.33
C ARG A 284 10.73 36.31 51.64
N ALA A 285 10.45 35.36 50.76
CA ALA A 285 9.41 34.35 50.99
C ALA A 285 9.78 33.43 52.17
N ARG A 286 11.07 33.12 52.31
CA ARG A 286 11.59 32.33 53.45
C ARG A 286 11.47 33.09 54.78
N GLU A 287 11.78 34.38 54.80
CA GLU A 287 11.66 35.20 56.02
C GLU A 287 10.19 35.35 56.46
N ILE A 288 9.26 35.53 55.52
CA ILE A 288 7.82 35.60 55.81
C ILE A 288 7.32 34.27 56.39
N ALA A 289 7.74 33.14 55.82
CA ALA A 289 7.38 31.82 56.33
C ALA A 289 7.93 31.58 57.76
N LEU A 290 9.18 31.97 58.02
CA LEU A 290 9.80 31.84 59.34
C LEU A 290 9.17 32.77 60.39
N ARG A 291 8.74 33.98 60.02
CA ARG A 291 7.97 34.85 60.94
C ARG A 291 6.62 34.23 61.28
N ARG A 292 5.88 33.73 60.28
CA ARG A 292 4.59 33.06 60.51
C ARG A 292 4.71 31.81 61.40
N MET A 293 5.80 31.05 61.25
CA MET A 293 6.06 29.88 62.10
C MET A 293 6.36 30.27 63.56
N ARG A 294 7.06 31.39 63.79
CA ARG A 294 7.27 31.95 65.13
C ARG A 294 5.98 32.43 65.78
N ASP A 295 5.17 33.20 65.04
CA ASP A 295 3.91 33.74 65.56
C ASP A 295 2.89 32.63 65.90
N GLN A 296 3.04 31.45 65.29
CA GLN A 296 2.20 30.28 65.55
C GLN A 296 2.79 29.29 66.56
N GLY A 297 3.96 29.58 67.16
CA GLY A 297 4.61 28.68 68.12
C GLY A 297 4.99 27.31 67.55
N LEU A 298 5.19 27.22 66.23
CA LEU A 298 5.44 25.96 65.51
C LEU A 298 6.93 25.71 65.25
N GLU A 299 7.83 26.29 66.03
CA GLU A 299 9.26 25.98 65.91
C GLU A 299 9.56 24.55 66.41
N ARG A 300 10.04 23.71 65.49
CA ARG A 300 10.85 22.51 65.75
C ARG A 300 12.15 22.63 64.96
#